data_AF-A0A7S2VYZ1-F1
#
_entry.id   AF-A0A7S2VYZ1-F1
#
_cell.length_a   1.000
_cell.length_b   1.000
_cell.length_c   1.000
_cell.angle_alpha   90.00
_cell.angle_beta   90.00
_cell.angle_gamma   90.00
#
_symmetry.space_group_name_H-M   'P 1'
#
loop_
_entity.id
_entity.type
_entity.pdbx_description
1 polymer ?
#
loop_
_entity_poly.entity_id
_entity_poly.type
_entity_poly.pdbx_seq_one_letter_code
_entity_poly.pdbx_strand_id
1 'polypeptide(L)'
;MADWENVGITKSNSVNTFVNFKIQGPSWPSDKHITISEAFHFAACAKRIGKVATSMKKGNQIRAHAKYVTLGYSDEEQGIEIKVLKRSGENELNNDSASHEIKVNEQKMKDLTMEAWRTLACCDGMTGMHCGAAVKQGYDCTVTWLFSAVAFGGQVVVSAAQIRNSKSNRNVILSSDELDLSACDFGVLKENQSHADEIVANPIPIPEVVIRLKKIMEESNNLSDVEIELRYCISMLEYVQKRLLSKEHGIESFKKISLKTEVEDKSIGCFLNLRCGHNNQYSFIEKQKLKSFLLKISDN
;
A
#
# COMPACT_ATOMS: atom_id res chain seq x y z
N MET A 1 -6.26 -13.56 20.74
CA MET A 1 -5.76 -12.29 20.17
C MET A 1 -6.71 -11.20 20.62
N ALA A 2 -6.22 -10.21 21.38
CA ALA A 2 -7.07 -9.23 22.05
C ALA A 2 -7.67 -8.21 21.08
N ASP A 3 -8.91 -7.79 21.34
CA ASP A 3 -9.74 -6.84 20.58
C ASP A 3 -9.22 -5.39 20.62
N TRP A 4 -7.99 -5.15 20.17
CA TRP A 4 -7.43 -3.80 20.01
C TRP A 4 -7.93 -3.09 18.74
N GLU A 5 -8.87 -3.68 17.99
CA GLU A 5 -9.20 -3.26 16.63
C GLU A 5 -10.08 -2.00 16.51
N ASN A 6 -10.60 -1.47 17.62
CA ASN A 6 -11.55 -0.34 17.62
C ASN A 6 -11.12 0.88 18.45
N VAL A 7 -9.94 0.84 19.09
CA VAL A 7 -9.43 2.00 19.84
C VAL A 7 -8.49 2.77 18.92
N GLY A 8 -8.97 3.89 18.38
CA GLY A 8 -8.06 4.86 17.75
C GLY A 8 -7.00 5.29 18.75
N ILE A 9 -5.75 5.53 18.32
CA ILE A 9 -4.65 5.96 19.19
C ILE A 9 -5.05 7.21 20.02
N THR A 10 -5.95 8.03 19.48
CA THR A 10 -6.52 9.22 20.13
C THR A 10 -7.59 8.93 21.20
N LYS A 11 -8.09 7.69 21.32
CA LYS A 11 -9.15 7.28 22.28
C LYS A 11 -8.64 6.34 23.39
N SER A 12 -7.35 6.06 23.44
CA SER A 12 -6.75 5.26 24.50
C SER A 12 -6.56 6.11 25.76
N ASN A 13 -7.40 5.89 26.78
CA ASN A 13 -7.25 6.50 28.11
C ASN A 13 -5.94 6.12 28.82
N SER A 14 -5.22 5.11 28.31
CA SER A 14 -3.93 4.68 28.85
C SER A 14 -2.77 5.60 28.43
N VAL A 15 -3.00 6.53 27.50
CA VAL A 15 -2.05 7.58 27.14
C VAL A 15 -2.54 8.88 27.76
N ASN A 16 -2.15 9.11 29.01
CA ASN A 16 -2.45 10.33 29.76
C ASN A 16 -1.67 11.50 29.13
N THR A 17 -2.23 12.11 28.08
CA THR A 17 -1.69 13.25 27.34
C THR A 17 -1.91 14.56 28.09
N PHE A 18 -1.07 14.82 29.09
CA PHE A 18 -0.76 16.19 29.54
C PHE A 18 0.60 16.68 29.03
N VAL A 19 1.29 15.89 28.23
CA VAL A 19 2.53 16.29 27.55
C VAL A 19 2.22 16.45 26.08
N ASN A 20 2.52 17.63 25.54
CA ASN A 20 2.49 17.99 24.11
C ASN A 20 3.43 17.10 23.28
N PHE A 21 3.17 15.79 23.23
CA PHE A 21 3.76 14.92 22.25
C PHE A 21 3.12 15.28 20.91
N LYS A 22 3.71 16.25 20.21
CA LYS A 22 3.71 16.22 18.75
C LYS A 22 4.14 14.80 18.41
N ILE A 23 3.23 14.01 17.83
CA ILE A 23 3.59 12.73 17.20
C ILE A 23 4.60 13.13 16.11
N GLN A 24 5.87 13.10 16.46
CA GLN A 24 6.95 13.33 15.54
C GLN A 24 6.87 12.16 14.57
N GLY A 25 6.81 12.47 13.27
CA GLY A 25 7.00 11.43 12.26
C GLY A 25 8.28 10.67 12.57
N PRO A 26 8.38 9.38 12.21
CA PRO A 26 9.55 8.57 12.52
C PRO A 26 10.80 9.33 12.10
N SER A 27 11.65 9.65 13.08
CA SER A 27 12.99 10.17 12.82
C SER A 27 13.82 8.97 12.37
N TRP A 28 13.77 8.68 11.07
CA TRP A 28 14.47 7.54 10.49
C TRP A 28 15.92 7.52 10.95
N PRO A 29 16.35 6.48 11.67
CA PRO A 29 17.73 6.40 12.14
C PRO A 29 18.69 6.36 10.95
N SER A 30 19.88 6.92 11.15
CA SER A 30 20.99 6.88 10.21
C SER A 30 21.44 5.45 9.86
N ASP A 31 20.95 4.44 10.58
CA ASP A 31 21.25 3.02 10.39
C ASP A 31 20.59 2.40 9.15
N LYS A 32 19.69 3.13 8.47
CA LYS A 32 19.05 2.68 7.22
C LYS A 32 18.39 1.29 7.38
N HIS A 33 17.60 1.01 8.42
CA HIS A 33 16.74 -0.20 8.46
C HIS A 33 15.29 0.10 8.87
N ILE A 34 14.33 -0.70 8.37
CA ILE A 34 12.95 -0.70 8.88
C ILE A 34 12.89 -1.75 10.00
N THR A 35 12.50 -1.35 11.19
CA THR A 35 12.28 -2.28 12.30
C THR A 35 10.97 -3.03 12.14
N ILE A 36 10.84 -4.20 12.78
CA ILE A 36 9.59 -4.97 12.82
C ILE A 36 8.45 -4.11 13.38
N SER A 37 8.71 -3.34 14.44
CA SER A 37 7.72 -2.44 15.06
C SER A 37 7.21 -1.38 14.07
N GLU A 38 8.10 -0.73 13.31
CA GLU A 38 7.70 0.27 12.31
C GLU A 38 6.91 -0.35 11.15
N ALA A 39 7.24 -1.59 10.75
CA ALA A 39 6.50 -2.32 9.73
C ALA A 39 5.09 -2.69 10.19
N PHE A 40 4.93 -3.15 11.44
CA PHE A 40 3.61 -3.39 12.02
C PHE A 40 2.80 -2.10 12.18
N HIS A 41 3.46 -0.99 12.53
CA HIS A 41 2.81 0.32 12.60
C HIS A 41 2.30 0.76 11.22
N PHE A 42 3.12 0.62 10.16
CA PHE A 42 2.70 0.85 8.79
C PHE A 42 1.45 0.03 8.43
N ALA A 43 1.47 -1.26 8.77
CA ALA A 43 0.35 -2.15 8.50
C ALA A 43 -0.93 -1.77 9.26
N ALA A 44 -0.81 -1.32 10.52
CA ALA A 44 -1.90 -0.75 11.32
C ALA A 44 -2.49 0.52 10.69
N CYS A 45 -1.63 1.46 10.29
CA CYS A 45 -2.05 2.69 9.61
C CYS A 45 -2.81 2.38 8.32
N ALA A 46 -2.24 1.54 7.44
CA ALA A 46 -2.85 1.16 6.18
C ALA A 46 -4.21 0.46 6.37
N LYS A 47 -4.30 -0.50 7.32
CA LYS A 47 -5.56 -1.19 7.64
C LYS A 47 -6.62 -0.23 8.17
N ARG A 48 -6.24 0.73 9.02
CA ARG A 48 -7.17 1.74 9.55
C ARG A 48 -7.71 2.65 8.45
N ILE A 49 -6.85 3.17 7.57
CA ILE A 49 -7.27 3.98 6.41
C ILE A 49 -8.30 3.20 5.57
N GLY A 50 -8.01 1.93 5.25
CA GLY A 50 -8.92 1.08 4.49
C GLY A 50 -10.26 0.81 5.21
N LYS A 51 -10.25 0.60 6.54
CA LYS A 51 -11.48 0.43 7.34
C LYS A 51 -12.34 1.69 7.33
N VAL A 52 -11.74 2.87 7.53
CA VAL A 52 -12.46 4.16 7.53
C VAL A 52 -13.06 4.44 6.15
N ALA A 53 -12.27 4.31 5.09
CA ALA A 53 -12.73 4.47 3.71
C ALA A 53 -13.90 3.52 3.38
N THR A 54 -13.79 2.25 3.73
CA THR A 54 -14.85 1.26 3.50
C THR A 54 -16.12 1.57 4.29
N SER A 55 -15.99 2.05 5.53
CA SER A 55 -17.12 2.44 6.38
C SER A 55 -17.86 3.65 5.80
N MET A 56 -17.11 4.65 5.31
CA MET A 56 -17.68 5.81 4.61
C MET A 56 -18.44 5.41 3.34
N LYS A 57 -17.91 4.46 2.56
CA LYS A 57 -18.59 3.92 1.36
C LYS A 57 -19.92 3.24 1.70
N LYS A 58 -19.97 2.42 2.77
CA LYS A 58 -21.19 1.71 3.21
C LYS A 58 -22.28 2.68 3.68
N GLY A 59 -21.92 3.74 4.41
CA GLY A 59 -22.87 4.75 4.86
C GLY A 59 -23.67 5.40 3.72
N ASN A 60 -23.02 5.62 2.57
CA ASN A 60 -23.68 6.21 1.39
C ASN A 60 -24.68 5.25 0.73
N GLN A 61 -24.37 3.94 0.69
CA GLN A 61 -25.28 2.93 0.14
C GLN A 61 -26.55 2.79 0.99
N ILE A 62 -26.41 2.79 2.32
CA ILE A 62 -27.55 2.69 3.24
C ILE A 62 -28.45 3.93 3.13
N ARG A 63 -27.88 5.14 3.06
CA ARG A 63 -28.66 6.38 2.88
C ARG A 63 -29.37 6.41 1.52
N ALA A 64 -28.71 5.95 0.45
CA ALA A 64 -29.33 5.84 -0.86
C ALA A 64 -30.51 4.86 -0.82
N HIS A 65 -30.33 3.67 -0.25
CA HIS A 65 -31.38 2.65 -0.17
C HIS A 65 -32.56 3.08 0.71
N ALA A 66 -32.31 3.73 1.86
CA ALA A 66 -33.36 4.25 2.74
C ALA A 66 -34.25 5.29 2.03
N LYS A 67 -33.68 6.09 1.11
CA LYS A 67 -34.44 7.07 0.33
C LYS A 67 -35.40 6.41 -0.67
N TYR A 68 -35.08 5.21 -1.16
CA TYR A 68 -35.94 4.45 -2.07
C TYR A 68 -36.99 3.59 -1.33
N VAL A 69 -36.67 3.05 -0.15
CA VAL A 69 -37.62 2.26 0.65
C VAL A 69 -38.77 3.10 1.24
N THR A 70 -38.59 4.43 1.35
CA THR A 70 -39.66 5.35 1.79
C THR A 70 -40.74 5.59 0.70
N LEU A 71 -40.61 4.96 -0.48
CA LEU A 71 -41.55 5.06 -1.61
C LEU A 71 -42.47 3.83 -1.79
N GLY A 72 -42.72 3.10 -0.70
CA GLY A 72 -43.95 2.30 -0.57
C GLY A 72 -44.00 1.00 -1.38
N TYR A 73 -42.94 0.18 -1.33
CA TYR A 73 -43.09 -1.25 -1.63
C TYR A 73 -42.59 -2.07 -0.43
N SER A 74 -43.56 -2.60 0.30
CA SER A 74 -43.40 -3.61 1.34
C SER A 74 -43.22 -4.96 0.65
N ASP A 75 -42.00 -5.49 0.65
CA ASP A 75 -41.77 -6.90 0.35
C ASP A 75 -41.19 -7.56 1.61
N GLU A 76 -41.90 -8.56 2.10
CA GLU A 76 -41.70 -9.20 3.40
C GLU A 76 -40.53 -10.19 3.31
N GLU A 77 -39.30 -9.76 3.61
CA GLU A 77 -38.21 -10.69 3.95
C GLU A 77 -37.53 -10.30 5.27
N GLN A 78 -37.71 -11.15 6.27
CA GLN A 78 -37.28 -10.99 7.66
C GLN A 78 -35.75 -11.08 7.79
N GLY A 79 -35.11 -9.98 8.22
CA GLY A 79 -33.69 -9.96 8.60
C GLY A 79 -33.41 -8.92 9.69
N ILE A 80 -33.05 -9.41 10.88
CA ILE A 80 -32.50 -8.75 12.09
C ILE A 80 -32.62 -7.22 12.14
N GLU A 81 -33.65 -6.75 12.83
CA GLU A 81 -33.90 -5.34 13.14
C GLU A 81 -32.84 -4.76 14.09
N ILE A 82 -31.89 -3.99 13.57
CA ILE A 82 -31.11 -3.05 14.39
C ILE A 82 -32.01 -1.85 14.67
N LYS A 83 -32.59 -1.80 15.87
CA LYS A 83 -33.36 -0.65 16.37
C LYS A 83 -32.45 0.58 16.46
N VAL A 84 -32.41 1.36 15.38
CA VAL A 84 -31.85 2.71 15.40
C VAL A 84 -32.81 3.57 16.21
N LEU A 85 -32.45 3.84 17.48
CA LEU A 85 -33.10 4.83 18.32
C LEU A 85 -33.04 6.20 17.60
N LYS A 86 -34.09 6.53 16.86
CA LYS A 86 -34.35 7.89 16.41
C LYS A 86 -34.61 8.73 17.67
N ARG A 87 -33.69 9.66 17.97
CA ARG A 87 -33.95 10.76 18.91
C ARG A 87 -34.99 11.67 18.26
N SER A 88 -36.26 11.42 18.57
CA SER A 88 -37.36 12.35 18.31
C SER A 88 -37.16 13.58 19.20
N GLY A 89 -36.94 14.73 18.58
CA GLY A 89 -36.68 16.00 19.25
C GLY A 89 -36.61 17.10 18.21
N GLU A 90 -37.72 17.31 17.52
CA GLU A 90 -37.95 18.36 16.54
C GLU A 90 -37.96 19.72 17.23
N ASN A 91 -37.10 20.62 16.75
CA ASN A 91 -37.34 22.06 16.71
C ASN A 91 -36.59 22.57 15.47
N GLU A 92 -37.17 22.31 14.30
CA GLU A 92 -36.72 22.85 13.01
C GLU A 92 -37.26 24.27 12.87
N LEU A 93 -36.46 25.26 13.26
CA LEU A 93 -36.63 26.65 12.85
C LEU A 93 -35.37 27.13 12.12
N ASN A 94 -35.50 27.22 10.80
CA ASN A 94 -34.80 28.11 9.86
C ASN A 94 -33.30 28.38 10.10
N ASN A 95 -32.45 27.44 9.67
CA ASN A 95 -31.04 27.73 9.40
C ASN A 95 -30.50 26.89 8.22
N ASP A 96 -31.18 27.00 7.06
CA ASP A 96 -30.91 26.16 5.88
C ASP A 96 -29.51 26.34 5.29
N SER A 97 -28.92 27.54 5.35
CA SER A 97 -27.61 27.83 4.75
C SER A 97 -26.45 27.15 5.49
N ALA A 98 -26.43 27.19 6.83
CA ALA A 98 -25.36 26.58 7.63
C ALA A 98 -25.38 25.05 7.58
N SER A 99 -26.56 24.45 7.43
CA SER A 99 -26.70 23.00 7.31
C SER A 99 -26.17 22.44 5.98
N HIS A 100 -26.11 23.26 4.93
CA HIS A 100 -25.64 22.86 3.61
C HIS A 100 -24.11 22.83 3.54
N GLU A 101 -23.42 23.83 4.10
CA GLU A 101 -21.95 23.89 4.12
C GLU A 101 -21.32 22.70 4.88
N ILE A 102 -21.91 22.30 6.00
CA ILE A 102 -21.45 21.14 6.79
C ILE A 102 -21.53 19.84 5.97
N LYS A 103 -22.62 19.65 5.22
CA LYS A 103 -22.83 18.44 4.38
C LYS A 103 -21.86 18.38 3.20
N VAL A 104 -21.59 19.51 2.55
CA VAL A 104 -20.63 19.58 1.43
C VAL A 104 -19.21 19.24 1.89
N ASN A 105 -18.80 19.74 3.06
CA ASN A 105 -17.49 19.44 3.62
C ASN A 105 -17.35 17.96 4.01
N GLU A 106 -18.38 17.37 4.62
CA GLU A 106 -18.39 15.94 4.99
C GLU A 106 -18.24 15.04 3.76
N GLN A 107 -18.93 15.35 2.65
CA GLN A 107 -18.83 14.56 1.42
C GLN A 107 -17.45 14.69 0.78
N LYS A 108 -16.90 15.90 0.69
CA LYS A 108 -15.53 16.13 0.18
C LYS A 108 -14.49 15.34 0.98
N MET A 109 -14.58 15.34 2.32
CA MET A 109 -13.67 14.56 3.17
C MET A 109 -13.76 13.05 2.91
N LYS A 110 -14.97 12.53 2.68
CA LYS A 110 -15.18 11.11 2.32
C LYS A 110 -14.53 10.78 0.99
N ASP A 111 -14.69 11.64 0.00
CA ASP A 111 -14.14 11.43 -1.34
C ASP A 111 -12.61 11.43 -1.31
N LEU A 112 -12.00 12.38 -0.59
CA LEU A 112 -10.55 12.42 -0.37
C LEU A 112 -10.02 11.21 0.40
N THR A 113 -10.74 10.76 1.44
CA THR A 113 -10.35 9.55 2.20
C THR A 113 -10.41 8.30 1.33
N MET A 114 -11.45 8.18 0.50
CA MET A 114 -11.60 7.09 -0.47
C MET A 114 -10.50 7.11 -1.54
N GLU A 115 -10.14 8.30 -2.02
CA GLU A 115 -9.06 8.48 -3.00
C GLU A 115 -7.70 8.14 -2.39
N ALA A 116 -7.42 8.57 -1.16
CA ALA A 116 -6.20 8.22 -0.43
C ALA A 116 -6.09 6.70 -0.28
N TRP A 117 -7.18 6.03 0.12
CA TRP A 117 -7.20 4.58 0.24
C TRP A 117 -7.00 3.89 -1.11
N ARG A 118 -7.70 4.30 -2.18
CA ARG A 118 -7.50 3.70 -3.52
C ARG A 118 -6.06 3.83 -4.00
N THR A 119 -5.48 5.02 -3.82
CA THR A 119 -4.10 5.31 -4.21
C THR A 119 -3.11 4.44 -3.44
N LEU A 120 -3.24 4.38 -2.11
CA LEU A 120 -2.40 3.52 -1.27
C LEU A 120 -2.60 2.04 -1.58
N ALA A 121 -3.84 1.59 -1.77
CA ALA A 121 -4.18 0.20 -2.06
C ALA A 121 -3.60 -0.30 -3.38
N CYS A 122 -3.44 0.58 -4.37
CA CYS A 122 -2.83 0.26 -5.67
C CYS A 122 -1.31 0.41 -5.67
N CYS A 123 -0.69 0.75 -4.54
CA CYS A 123 0.77 0.89 -4.45
C CYS A 123 1.45 -0.43 -4.79
N ASP A 124 2.27 -0.40 -5.85
CA ASP A 124 3.10 -1.51 -6.27
C ASP A 124 4.39 -1.52 -5.45
N GLY A 125 4.55 -2.57 -4.64
CA GLY A 125 5.77 -2.80 -3.87
C GLY A 125 6.89 -3.43 -4.70
N MET A 126 6.66 -3.69 -5.99
CA MET A 126 7.52 -4.50 -6.86
C MET A 126 7.67 -5.94 -6.36
N THR A 127 6.66 -6.44 -5.63
CA THR A 127 6.63 -7.77 -5.01
C THR A 127 5.63 -8.72 -5.70
N GLY A 128 5.04 -8.30 -6.82
CA GLY A 128 3.94 -9.03 -7.49
C GLY A 128 2.58 -8.92 -6.78
N MET A 129 2.47 -8.10 -5.73
CA MET A 129 1.23 -7.86 -4.99
C MET A 129 1.11 -6.38 -4.63
N HIS A 130 -0.09 -5.81 -4.77
CA HIS A 130 -0.36 -4.42 -4.36
C HIS A 130 -0.59 -4.34 -2.84
N CYS A 131 -0.29 -3.18 -2.25
CA CYS A 131 -0.45 -2.95 -0.81
C CYS A 131 -1.86 -3.29 -0.31
N GLY A 132 -2.91 -2.92 -1.05
CA GLY A 132 -4.30 -3.18 -0.66
C GLY A 132 -4.65 -4.67 -0.56
N ALA A 133 -4.06 -5.50 -1.43
CA ALA A 133 -4.22 -6.95 -1.35
C ALA A 133 -3.52 -7.51 -0.12
N ALA A 134 -2.32 -7.02 0.20
CA ALA A 134 -1.58 -7.39 1.40
C ALA A 134 -2.36 -7.03 2.69
N VAL A 135 -2.89 -5.80 2.75
CA VAL A 135 -3.69 -5.32 3.89
C VAL A 135 -4.95 -6.16 4.09
N LYS A 136 -5.60 -6.60 3.01
CA LYS A 136 -6.78 -7.47 3.08
C LYS A 136 -6.44 -8.85 3.65
N GLN A 137 -5.23 -9.37 3.41
CA GLN A 137 -4.79 -10.68 3.90
C GLN A 137 -4.31 -10.64 5.36
N GLY A 138 -3.89 -9.47 5.87
CA GLY A 138 -3.57 -9.29 7.29
C GLY A 138 -2.28 -8.52 7.53
N TYR A 139 -1.93 -8.38 8.80
CA TYR A 139 -0.74 -7.64 9.23
C TYR A 139 0.54 -8.31 8.73
N ASP A 140 0.68 -9.63 8.89
CA ASP A 140 1.88 -10.37 8.48
C ASP A 140 2.14 -10.25 6.97
N CYS A 141 1.09 -10.30 6.15
CA CYS A 141 1.18 -10.09 4.71
C CYS A 141 1.61 -8.67 4.35
N THR A 142 1.12 -7.66 5.07
CA THR A 142 1.49 -6.25 4.85
C THR A 142 2.93 -5.96 5.29
N VAL A 143 3.35 -6.53 6.41
CA VAL A 143 4.74 -6.47 6.90
C VAL A 143 5.68 -7.16 5.91
N THR A 144 5.32 -8.35 5.45
CA THR A 144 6.08 -9.11 4.44
C THR A 144 6.16 -8.34 3.13
N TRP A 145 5.07 -7.70 2.70
CA TRP A 145 5.03 -6.85 1.52
C TRP A 145 6.03 -5.69 1.64
N LEU A 146 6.04 -4.98 2.77
CA LEU A 146 6.95 -3.84 2.99
C LEU A 146 8.42 -4.28 3.01
N PHE A 147 8.75 -5.35 3.72
CA PHE A 147 10.11 -5.88 3.75
C PHE A 147 10.55 -6.40 2.38
N SER A 148 9.66 -7.05 1.64
CA SER A 148 9.95 -7.53 0.29
C SER A 148 10.19 -6.38 -0.67
N ALA A 149 9.41 -5.29 -0.57
CA ALA A 149 9.63 -4.08 -1.36
C ALA A 149 11.02 -3.48 -1.13
N VAL A 150 11.48 -3.46 0.14
CA VAL A 150 12.82 -2.96 0.49
C VAL A 150 13.94 -3.93 0.08
N ALA A 151 13.75 -5.23 0.28
CA ALA A 151 14.79 -6.22 0.02
C ALA A 151 15.00 -6.51 -1.47
N PHE A 152 13.91 -6.54 -2.24
CA PHE A 152 13.92 -6.96 -3.65
C PHE A 152 13.62 -5.83 -4.62
N GLY A 153 12.96 -4.75 -4.17
CA GLY A 153 12.62 -3.62 -5.05
C GLY A 153 13.84 -2.99 -5.71
N GLY A 154 14.99 -2.97 -5.04
CA GLY A 154 16.25 -2.47 -5.62
C GLY A 154 16.66 -3.24 -6.87
N GLN A 155 16.43 -4.56 -6.92
CA GLN A 155 16.75 -5.36 -8.10
C GLN A 155 15.85 -5.00 -9.28
N VAL A 156 14.57 -4.71 -9.01
CA VAL A 156 13.61 -4.29 -10.04
C VAL A 156 13.98 -2.91 -10.58
N VAL A 157 14.26 -1.95 -9.70
CA VAL A 157 14.68 -0.58 -10.08
C VAL A 157 15.99 -0.59 -10.87
N VAL A 158 16.99 -1.38 -10.44
CA VAL A 158 18.26 -1.52 -11.18
C VAL A 158 18.05 -2.14 -12.56
N SER A 159 17.25 -3.20 -12.65
CA SER A 159 16.95 -3.85 -13.93
C SER A 159 16.25 -2.88 -14.89
N ALA A 160 15.32 -2.07 -14.38
CA ALA A 160 14.64 -1.03 -15.14
C ALA A 160 15.61 0.05 -15.65
N ALA A 161 16.51 0.53 -14.79
CA ALA A 161 17.55 1.49 -15.16
C ALA A 161 18.50 0.93 -16.23
N GLN A 162 18.89 -0.35 -16.12
CA GLN A 162 19.70 -1.02 -17.15
C GLN A 162 18.96 -1.03 -18.50
N ILE A 163 17.69 -1.44 -18.53
CA ILE A 163 16.88 -1.45 -19.77
C ILE A 163 16.79 -0.04 -20.37
N ARG A 164 16.55 0.99 -19.55
CA ARG A 164 16.49 2.39 -19.98
C ARG A 164 17.80 2.82 -20.64
N ASN A 165 18.94 2.50 -20.03
CA ASN A 165 20.25 2.89 -20.52
C ASN A 165 20.68 2.08 -21.77
N SER A 166 20.32 0.79 -21.86
CA SER A 166 20.62 -0.05 -23.02
C SER A 166 19.85 0.35 -24.28
N LYS A 167 18.64 0.92 -24.16
CA LYS A 167 17.91 1.50 -25.30
C LYS A 167 18.69 2.66 -25.93
N SER A 168 19.51 3.37 -25.15
CA SER A 168 20.32 4.51 -25.63
C SER A 168 21.67 4.07 -26.24
N ASN A 169 22.29 3.01 -25.71
CA ASN A 169 23.62 2.55 -26.13
C ASN A 169 23.64 1.02 -26.30
N ARG A 170 23.54 0.54 -27.55
CA ARG A 170 23.32 -0.89 -27.86
C ARG A 170 24.44 -1.85 -27.43
N ASN A 171 25.62 -1.38 -27.01
CA ASN A 171 26.78 -2.26 -26.75
C ASN A 171 27.56 -1.95 -25.45
N VAL A 172 27.04 -1.11 -24.54
CA VAL A 172 27.80 -0.75 -23.32
C VAL A 172 27.34 -1.62 -22.15
N ILE A 173 28.26 -2.46 -21.65
CA ILE A 173 28.12 -3.12 -20.34
C ILE A 173 28.29 -2.01 -19.30
N LEU A 174 27.20 -1.64 -18.64
CA LEU A 174 27.22 -0.59 -17.61
C LEU A 174 28.10 -1.05 -16.45
N SER A 175 29.08 -0.22 -16.11
CA SER A 175 29.82 -0.39 -14.87
C SER A 175 28.94 0.00 -13.68
N SER A 176 29.27 -0.53 -12.50
CA SER A 176 28.57 -0.21 -11.25
C SER A 176 28.63 1.29 -10.90
N ASP A 177 29.62 2.01 -11.40
CA ASP A 177 29.81 3.44 -11.12
C ASP A 177 28.95 4.36 -11.99
N GLU A 178 28.46 3.85 -13.13
CA GLU A 178 27.60 4.55 -14.08
C GLU A 178 26.10 4.31 -13.83
N LEU A 179 25.76 3.62 -12.73
CA LEU A 179 24.38 3.30 -12.40
C LEU A 179 23.64 4.56 -11.92
N ASP A 180 22.93 5.20 -12.85
CA ASP A 180 22.03 6.32 -12.60
C ASP A 180 20.59 5.83 -12.36
N LEU A 181 20.14 5.83 -11.10
CA LEU A 181 18.80 5.42 -10.70
C LEU A 181 17.88 6.63 -10.57
N SER A 182 16.66 6.51 -11.08
CA SER A 182 15.68 7.59 -11.12
C SER A 182 14.27 7.11 -10.79
N ALA A 183 13.37 8.05 -10.50
CA ALA A 183 11.99 7.73 -10.15
C ALA A 183 11.21 7.03 -11.28
N CYS A 184 11.60 7.20 -12.55
CA CYS A 184 10.92 6.53 -13.67
C CYS A 184 11.24 5.03 -13.73
N ASP A 185 12.32 4.59 -13.09
CA ASP A 185 12.74 3.18 -13.06
C ASP A 185 11.81 2.31 -12.17
N PHE A 186 10.92 2.91 -11.39
CA PHE A 186 9.88 2.19 -10.63
C PHE A 186 8.69 1.74 -11.51
N GLY A 187 8.52 2.29 -12.72
CA GLY A 187 7.29 2.16 -13.52
C GLY A 187 7.38 1.27 -14.76
N VAL A 188 8.52 0.64 -15.02
CA VAL A 188 8.85 0.02 -16.34
C VAL A 188 7.95 -1.17 -16.71
N LEU A 189 7.17 -1.73 -15.78
CA LEU A 189 6.29 -2.87 -16.06
C LEU A 189 5.03 -2.54 -16.88
N LYS A 190 4.70 -1.26 -17.09
CA LYS A 190 3.45 -0.85 -17.77
C LYS A 190 3.43 -1.14 -19.27
N GLU A 191 4.58 -1.23 -19.96
CA GLU A 191 4.63 -1.33 -21.43
C GLU A 191 4.10 -2.67 -22.00
N ASN A 192 3.98 -3.73 -21.18
CA ASN A 192 3.60 -5.07 -21.66
C ASN A 192 2.21 -5.56 -21.20
N GLN A 193 1.43 -4.74 -20.49
CA GLN A 193 0.06 -5.12 -20.09
C GLN A 193 -0.92 -4.66 -21.17
N SER A 194 -0.98 -5.43 -22.26
CA SER A 194 -1.96 -5.26 -23.33
C SER A 194 -3.39 -5.50 -22.81
N HIS A 195 -4.19 -4.43 -22.75
CA HIS A 195 -5.68 -4.41 -22.76
C HIS A 195 -6.46 -5.41 -21.90
N ALA A 196 -5.90 -5.93 -20.81
CA ALA A 196 -6.64 -6.82 -19.92
C ALA A 196 -7.73 -6.04 -19.17
N ASP A 197 -8.96 -6.52 -19.32
CA ASP A 197 -10.23 -6.19 -18.67
C ASP A 197 -10.24 -5.02 -17.67
N GLU A 198 -11.16 -4.08 -17.91
CA GLU A 198 -11.45 -2.82 -17.19
C GLU A 198 -11.67 -2.96 -15.66
N ILE A 199 -11.71 -4.19 -15.15
CA ILE A 199 -12.02 -4.54 -13.76
C ILE A 199 -10.76 -4.57 -12.87
N VAL A 200 -9.56 -4.72 -13.43
CA VAL A 200 -8.33 -4.84 -12.63
C VAL A 200 -7.73 -3.47 -12.35
N ALA A 201 -7.61 -3.10 -11.07
CA ALA A 201 -6.95 -1.87 -10.67
C ALA A 201 -5.46 -1.92 -11.03
N ASN A 202 -5.02 -0.98 -11.88
CA ASN A 202 -3.64 -0.91 -12.35
C ASN A 202 -2.66 -0.57 -11.20
N PRO A 203 -1.51 -1.27 -11.09
CA PRO A 203 -0.47 -0.92 -10.13
C PRO A 203 0.02 0.52 -10.32
N ILE A 204 0.21 1.23 -9.21
CA ILE A 204 0.78 2.58 -9.16
C ILE A 204 2.18 2.49 -8.51
N PRO A 205 3.24 2.94 -9.21
CA PRO A 205 4.59 2.96 -8.65
C PRO A 205 4.70 3.81 -7.37
N ILE A 206 5.59 3.42 -6.45
CA ILE A 206 5.80 4.12 -5.16
C ILE A 206 5.96 5.65 -5.32
N PRO A 207 6.79 6.19 -6.24
CA PRO A 207 6.94 7.64 -6.39
C PRO A 207 5.63 8.34 -6.76
N GLU A 208 4.83 7.72 -7.62
CA GLU A 208 3.54 8.26 -8.07
C GLU A 208 2.50 8.22 -6.94
N VAL A 209 2.49 7.15 -6.13
CA VAL A 209 1.66 7.05 -4.92
C VAL A 209 1.99 8.17 -3.94
N VAL A 210 3.28 8.37 -3.64
CA VAL A 210 3.73 9.42 -2.70
C VAL A 210 3.26 10.81 -3.15
N ILE A 211 3.44 11.14 -4.43
CA ILE A 211 3.01 12.43 -5.00
C ILE A 211 1.50 12.63 -4.84
N ARG A 212 0.69 11.62 -5.21
CA ARG A 212 -0.78 11.69 -5.11
C ARG A 212 -1.24 11.81 -3.66
N LEU A 213 -0.68 11.01 -2.74
CA LEU A 213 -1.07 11.05 -1.33
C LEU A 213 -0.71 12.39 -0.67
N LYS A 214 0.44 12.98 -1.00
CA LYS A 214 0.80 14.33 -0.54
C LYS A 214 -0.19 15.38 -1.03
N LYS A 215 -0.55 15.34 -2.33
CA LYS A 215 -1.55 16.25 -2.90
C LYS A 215 -2.89 16.14 -2.17
N ILE A 216 -3.36 14.92 -1.89
CA ILE A 216 -4.60 14.70 -1.13
C ILE A 216 -4.49 15.27 0.30
N MET A 217 -3.32 15.13 0.94
CA MET A 217 -3.05 15.68 2.27
C MET A 217 -2.98 17.22 2.26
N GLU A 218 -2.53 17.84 1.17
CA GLU A 218 -2.51 19.31 0.99
C GLU A 218 -3.91 19.87 0.70
N GLU A 219 -4.73 19.15 -0.06
CA GLU A 219 -6.11 19.55 -0.39
C GLU A 219 -7.09 19.42 0.78
N SER A 220 -6.71 18.66 1.80
CA SER A 220 -7.50 18.45 3.01
C SER A 220 -6.99 19.30 4.16
N ASN A 221 -7.70 20.38 4.46
CA ASN A 221 -7.44 21.17 5.67
C ASN A 221 -7.74 20.39 6.99
N ASN A 222 -8.19 19.12 6.91
CA ASN A 222 -8.33 18.18 8.03
C ASN A 222 -8.85 16.81 7.51
N LEU A 223 -7.97 15.83 7.25
CA LEU A 223 -8.38 14.42 7.09
C LEU A 223 -8.56 13.77 8.47
N SER A 224 -9.27 14.44 9.38
CA SER A 224 -9.09 14.35 10.85
C SER A 224 -9.01 12.93 11.42
N ASP A 225 -9.70 11.96 10.82
CA ASP A 225 -9.81 10.61 11.35
C ASP A 225 -8.64 9.68 10.96
N VAL A 226 -7.89 10.04 9.90
CA VAL A 226 -6.82 9.23 9.29
C VAL A 226 -5.57 10.03 8.90
N GLU A 227 -5.51 11.33 9.15
CA GLU A 227 -4.40 12.20 8.73
C GLU A 227 -3.04 11.73 9.27
N ILE A 228 -2.99 11.35 10.54
CA ILE A 228 -1.76 10.89 11.20
C ILE A 228 -1.28 9.58 10.56
N GLU A 229 -2.20 8.63 10.35
CA GLU A 229 -1.92 7.36 9.70
C GLU A 229 -1.46 7.56 8.25
N LEU A 230 -2.09 8.46 7.52
CA LEU A 230 -1.73 8.77 6.14
C LEU A 230 -0.34 9.40 6.07
N ARG A 231 -0.03 10.35 6.95
CA ARG A 231 1.29 10.98 7.06
C ARG A 231 2.37 9.93 7.33
N TYR A 232 2.11 8.98 8.24
CA TYR A 232 3.04 7.89 8.52
C TYR A 232 3.27 7.00 7.28
N CYS A 233 2.20 6.62 6.58
CA CYS A 233 2.30 5.84 5.35
C CYS A 233 3.11 6.58 4.27
N ILE A 234 2.88 7.88 4.08
CA ILE A 234 3.66 8.71 3.15
C ILE A 234 5.14 8.68 3.53
N SER A 235 5.49 8.97 4.79
CA SER A 235 6.88 8.99 5.24
C SER A 235 7.58 7.64 5.10
N MET A 236 6.87 6.54 5.34
CA MET A 236 7.40 5.18 5.10
C MET A 236 7.70 4.95 3.62
N LEU A 237 6.77 5.31 2.73
CA LEU A 237 6.95 5.13 1.29
C LEU A 237 8.07 6.04 0.74
N GLU A 238 8.21 7.26 1.24
CA GLU A 238 9.34 8.14 0.92
C GLU A 238 10.68 7.55 1.35
N TYR A 239 10.73 6.95 2.55
CA TYR A 239 11.91 6.26 3.02
C TYR A 239 12.27 5.09 2.09
N VAL A 240 11.29 4.25 1.73
CA VAL A 240 11.49 3.14 0.79
C VAL A 240 12.02 3.67 -0.54
N GLN A 241 11.38 4.70 -1.12
CA GLN A 241 11.83 5.32 -2.37
C GLN A 241 13.27 5.82 -2.27
N LYS A 242 13.60 6.60 -1.23
CA LYS A 242 14.95 7.16 -1.03
C LYS A 242 16.00 6.06 -0.88
N ARG A 243 15.66 4.98 -0.17
CA ARG A 243 16.56 3.84 -0.01
C ARG A 243 16.82 3.15 -1.34
N LEU A 244 15.76 2.86 -2.11
CA LEU A 244 15.86 2.17 -3.38
C LEU A 244 16.59 2.99 -4.46
N LEU A 245 16.56 4.33 -4.35
CA LEU A 245 17.31 5.25 -5.20
C LEU A 245 18.74 5.53 -4.70
N SER A 246 19.13 5.05 -3.52
CA SER A 246 20.48 5.31 -3.00
C SER A 246 21.54 4.55 -3.80
N LYS A 247 22.68 5.21 -4.08
CA LYS A 247 23.78 4.61 -4.84
C LYS A 247 24.28 3.33 -4.17
N GLU A 248 24.46 3.33 -2.85
CA GLU A 248 24.92 2.14 -2.12
C GLU A 248 23.99 0.93 -2.33
N HIS A 249 22.67 1.13 -2.21
CA HIS A 249 21.70 0.06 -2.38
C HIS A 249 21.57 -0.38 -3.85
N GLY A 250 21.70 0.56 -4.78
CA GLY A 250 21.76 0.30 -6.22
C GLY A 250 22.93 -0.62 -6.58
N ILE A 251 24.14 -0.30 -6.10
CA ILE A 251 25.34 -1.13 -6.29
C ILE A 251 25.16 -2.52 -5.68
N GLU A 252 24.64 -2.61 -4.46
CA GLU A 252 24.37 -3.89 -3.81
C GLU A 252 23.37 -4.74 -4.60
N SER A 253 22.28 -4.11 -5.05
CA SER A 253 21.24 -4.76 -5.87
C SER A 253 21.78 -5.18 -7.23
N PHE A 254 22.60 -4.35 -7.86
CA PHE A 254 23.30 -4.66 -9.11
C PHE A 254 24.20 -5.87 -8.95
N LYS A 255 25.04 -5.91 -7.90
CA LYS A 255 25.88 -7.09 -7.60
C LYS A 255 25.04 -8.35 -7.41
N LYS A 256 23.90 -8.25 -6.69
CA LYS A 256 22.98 -9.39 -6.51
C LYS A 256 22.35 -9.88 -7.81
N ILE A 257 22.12 -9.00 -8.79
CA ILE A 257 21.65 -9.39 -10.13
C ILE A 257 22.80 -10.04 -10.92
N SER A 258 24.00 -9.46 -10.85
CA SER A 258 25.19 -9.86 -11.63
C SER A 258 25.93 -11.09 -11.10
N LEU A 259 25.68 -11.50 -9.84
CA LEU A 259 26.16 -12.77 -9.28
C LEU A 259 25.60 -14.02 -10.00
N LYS A 260 24.81 -13.83 -11.05
CA LYS A 260 24.51 -14.84 -12.07
C LYS A 260 25.74 -15.44 -12.78
N THR A 261 26.96 -14.92 -12.61
CA THR A 261 27.98 -15.12 -13.66
C THR A 261 29.34 -15.70 -13.26
N GLU A 262 29.78 -15.80 -11.99
CA GLU A 262 31.23 -16.04 -11.75
C GLU A 262 31.64 -17.05 -10.65
N VAL A 263 30.73 -17.71 -9.93
CA VAL A 263 31.14 -18.73 -8.93
C VAL A 263 30.52 -20.09 -9.29
N GLU A 264 31.35 -20.96 -9.89
CA GLU A 264 31.22 -22.42 -9.95
C GLU A 264 29.78 -22.99 -10.04
N ASP A 265 29.17 -22.99 -11.22
CA ASP A 265 27.97 -23.76 -11.63
C ASP A 265 26.72 -23.72 -10.73
N LYS A 266 26.72 -22.97 -9.64
CA LYS A 266 25.62 -22.80 -8.69
C LYS A 266 25.16 -21.36 -8.75
N SER A 267 24.38 -21.03 -9.77
CA SER A 267 23.69 -19.74 -9.79
C SER A 267 22.78 -19.66 -8.56
N ILE A 268 23.14 -18.84 -7.57
CA ILE A 268 22.20 -18.45 -6.52
C ILE A 268 21.18 -17.58 -7.23
N GLY A 269 20.03 -18.20 -7.54
CA GLY A 269 19.01 -17.63 -8.38
C GLY A 269 18.67 -16.22 -7.92
N CYS A 270 18.80 -15.26 -8.83
CA CYS A 270 18.15 -13.98 -8.66
C CYS A 270 16.67 -14.29 -8.42
N PHE A 271 16.13 -13.91 -7.25
CA PHE A 271 14.69 -13.88 -7.00
C PHE A 271 14.03 -12.76 -7.84
N LEU A 272 14.48 -12.59 -9.09
CA LEU A 272 13.78 -11.88 -10.14
C LEU A 272 12.41 -12.51 -10.21
N ASN A 273 11.45 -11.78 -9.64
CA ASN A 273 10.03 -12.03 -9.63
C ASN A 273 9.69 -13.43 -10.13
N LEU A 274 9.49 -14.37 -9.20
CA LEU A 274 8.52 -15.41 -9.45
C LEU A 274 7.22 -14.68 -9.76
N ARG A 275 7.03 -14.32 -11.04
CA ARG A 275 5.80 -13.80 -11.60
C ARG A 275 4.81 -14.97 -11.64
N CYS A 276 4.59 -15.64 -10.51
CA CYS A 276 3.31 -16.26 -10.25
C CYS A 276 2.33 -15.12 -9.95
N GLY A 277 2.13 -14.23 -10.95
CA GLY A 277 1.01 -13.30 -11.02
C GLY A 277 -0.33 -14.02 -11.19
N HIS A 278 -0.32 -15.34 -11.06
CA HIS A 278 -1.46 -16.17 -10.78
C HIS A 278 -1.14 -16.97 -9.54
N ASN A 279 -2.17 -17.22 -8.75
CA ASN A 279 -2.28 -18.22 -7.71
C ASN A 279 -2.03 -19.67 -8.22
N ASN A 280 -1.24 -19.86 -9.27
CA ASN A 280 -0.61 -21.11 -9.59
C ASN A 280 0.44 -21.33 -8.49
N GLN A 281 -0.02 -21.94 -7.40
CA GLN A 281 0.85 -22.84 -6.68
C GLN A 281 1.65 -23.61 -7.74
N TYR A 282 2.99 -23.62 -7.64
CA TYR A 282 3.82 -24.49 -8.46
C TYR A 282 3.07 -25.80 -8.71
N SER A 283 2.96 -26.22 -9.97
CA SER A 283 2.36 -27.52 -10.25
C SER A 283 3.07 -28.56 -9.40
N PHE A 284 2.37 -29.65 -9.04
CA PHE A 284 2.99 -30.72 -8.25
C PHE A 284 4.34 -31.16 -8.85
N ILE A 285 4.45 -31.16 -10.18
CA ILE A 285 5.67 -31.47 -10.92
C ILE A 285 6.78 -30.43 -10.67
N GLU A 286 6.47 -29.13 -10.75
CA GLU A 286 7.46 -28.08 -10.48
C GLU A 286 7.92 -28.09 -9.02
N LYS A 287 7.02 -28.36 -8.05
CA LYS A 287 7.38 -28.55 -6.64
C LYS A 287 8.34 -29.73 -6.46
N GLN A 288 8.08 -30.86 -7.10
CA GLN A 288 8.95 -32.04 -7.04
C GLN A 288 10.31 -31.80 -7.73
N LYS A 289 10.32 -31.07 -8.85
CA LYS A 289 11.57 -30.68 -9.52
C LYS A 289 12.41 -29.74 -8.65
N LEU A 290 11.81 -28.72 -8.07
CA LEU A 290 12.49 -27.81 -7.14
C LEU A 290 13.01 -28.56 -5.91
N LYS A 291 12.18 -29.43 -5.31
CA LYS A 291 12.57 -30.27 -4.17
C LYS A 291 13.76 -31.17 -4.50
N SER A 292 13.74 -31.86 -5.64
CA SER A 292 14.85 -32.74 -6.04
C SER A 292 16.12 -31.96 -6.34
N PHE A 293 16.02 -30.76 -6.90
CA PHE A 293 17.15 -29.87 -7.11
C PHE A 293 17.78 -29.41 -5.79
N LEU A 294 16.96 -29.02 -4.81
CA LEU A 294 17.43 -28.61 -3.48
C LEU A 294 18.09 -29.76 -2.71
N LEU A 295 17.53 -30.97 -2.79
CA LEU A 295 18.12 -32.16 -2.17
C LEU A 295 19.49 -32.51 -2.78
N LYS A 296 19.64 -32.41 -4.11
CA LYS A 296 20.95 -32.60 -4.78
C LYS A 296 22.00 -31.59 -4.36
N ILE A 297 21.58 -30.40 -3.93
CA ILE A 297 22.48 -29.36 -3.44
C ILE A 297 22.82 -29.59 -1.97
N SER A 298 21.89 -30.12 -1.15
CA SER A 298 22.15 -30.39 0.27
C SER A 298 23.03 -31.61 0.53
N ASP A 299 23.07 -32.55 -0.41
CA ASP A 299 23.85 -33.79 -0.30
C ASP A 299 25.31 -33.63 -0.79
N ASN A 300 25.72 -32.42 -1.23
CA ASN A 300 27.09 -32.05 -1.59
C ASN A 300 27.64 -31.02 -0.61
#